data_AF-A0A0S8GWB5-F1
#
_entry.id   AF-A0A0S8GWB5-F1
#
_cell.length_a   1.000
_cell.length_b   1.000
_cell.length_c   1.000
_cell.angle_alpha   90.00
_cell.angle_beta   90.00
_cell.angle_gamma   90.00
#
_symmetry.space_group_name_H-M   'P 1'
#
loop_
_entity.id
_entity.type
_entity.pdbx_description
1 polymer ?
#
loop_
_entity_poly.entity_id
_entity_poly.type
_entity_poly.pdbx_seq_one_letter_code
_entity_poly.pdbx_strand_id
1 'polypeptide(L)'
;MRETYADLRHGPFVSLADFESPGQAKLFRVAGPEDAEYDRRQPSISVLRSRNATGAGGLKAKLNGPGHRLIFDGRRSQELALIRDWRDHALLLVSIYGPRDGLTLEFSVRSGTDAPIHWLRTIHVKPGWNLFRFDLAEIGEQVDLADVRALSWRAPHIDSPVEVFLDDIILANNRRYLLGEQAAAGELYVFELGRSVHVGVRERFDLAFRDGVIAAWTVDGRENLTVGTGLGPFPLPLPADWSTQPETTIVYDDPELFINWGTAVEATQQVVELSPFRVVVSGHWRFVDEPGRATAEAHADTRPSHTWEYVIYRFGQVCVRATSAAQGAGWSAPRVGYAVALNGRRGFVRVEPAAAYADAAPAGFVLMSQPGRERPDLLWSMHARAASLRRLELASADDRRVVELCGDIAADETVETAHLLRFWPHDIDGAPEARTFAADYQHPAALAVSTGALVTDAPGDLNHDGYNECEGCYELAADAGVARFTFDPGGRLRHQPTFRVHKTAGRRCWVYADGQIVKTLGRDRQGELCFVIPGVVSAPRTIEVISRAGPAAE
;
A
#
# COMPACT_ATOMS: atom_id res chain seq x y z
N MET A 1 -0.82 22.99 -20.70
CA MET A 1 -0.35 21.91 -19.79
C MET A 1 -1.42 21.45 -18.78
N ARG A 2 -1.85 22.25 -17.80
CA ARG A 2 -2.82 21.79 -16.76
C ARG A 2 -4.18 21.34 -17.32
N GLU A 3 -4.65 21.97 -18.39
CA GLU A 3 -5.88 21.55 -19.07
C GLU A 3 -5.71 20.20 -19.79
N THR A 4 -4.52 19.97 -20.36
CA THR A 4 -4.18 18.77 -21.12
C THR A 4 -3.92 17.56 -20.23
N TYR A 5 -3.28 17.77 -19.09
CA TYR A 5 -2.82 16.71 -18.19
C TYR A 5 -3.59 16.76 -16.87
N ALA A 6 -4.49 15.79 -16.66
CA ALA A 6 -5.25 15.68 -15.41
C ALA A 6 -4.33 15.56 -14.17
N ASP A 7 -3.19 14.91 -14.33
CA ASP A 7 -2.16 14.73 -13.30
C ASP A 7 -1.57 16.07 -12.79
N LEU A 8 -1.67 17.13 -13.59
CA LEU A 8 -1.18 18.48 -13.26
C LEU A 8 -2.28 19.39 -12.70
N ARG A 9 -3.50 18.89 -12.47
CA ARG A 9 -4.58 19.73 -11.91
C ARG A 9 -4.32 20.10 -10.46
N HIS A 10 -3.65 19.22 -9.72
CA HIS A 10 -3.39 19.37 -8.30
C HIS A 10 -1.88 19.50 -8.05
N GLY A 11 -1.50 20.47 -7.22
CA GLY A 11 -0.13 20.66 -6.78
C GLY A 11 0.82 21.36 -7.78
N PRO A 12 2.09 21.56 -7.35
CA PRO A 12 3.14 22.08 -8.18
C PRO A 12 3.63 21.03 -9.20
N PHE A 13 4.15 21.52 -10.32
CA PHE A 13 4.83 20.71 -11.33
C PHE A 13 5.94 21.54 -11.97
N VAL A 14 6.91 20.85 -12.58
CA VAL A 14 8.02 21.46 -13.30
C VAL A 14 8.13 20.81 -14.68
N SER A 15 8.08 21.63 -15.73
CA SER A 15 8.42 21.18 -17.09
C SER A 15 9.93 21.11 -17.22
N LEU A 16 10.48 19.90 -17.37
CA LEU A 16 11.90 19.70 -17.66
C LEU A 16 12.21 20.02 -19.13
N ALA A 17 11.28 19.68 -20.03
CA ALA A 17 11.32 20.05 -21.44
C ALA A 17 9.93 19.98 -22.08
N ASP A 18 9.49 21.08 -22.68
CA ASP A 18 8.28 21.18 -23.51
C ASP A 18 8.59 21.52 -24.98
N PHE A 19 9.87 21.71 -25.31
CA PHE A 19 10.39 21.96 -26.65
C PHE A 19 9.85 23.21 -27.34
N GLU A 20 9.34 24.17 -26.58
CA GLU A 20 8.94 25.49 -27.09
C GLU A 20 10.14 26.44 -27.26
N SER A 21 11.30 26.09 -26.69
CA SER A 21 12.55 26.86 -26.82
C SER A 21 13.65 26.05 -27.52
N PRO A 22 14.28 26.55 -28.61
CA PRO A 22 15.35 25.85 -29.34
C PRO A 22 16.51 25.35 -28.47
N GLY A 23 16.83 26.07 -27.39
CA GLY A 23 17.88 25.69 -26.43
C GLY A 23 17.61 24.34 -25.75
N GLN A 24 16.36 23.92 -25.58
CA GLN A 24 16.01 22.66 -24.92
C GLN A 24 16.50 21.43 -25.70
N ALA A 25 16.62 21.49 -27.04
CA ALA A 25 17.22 20.38 -27.79
C ALA A 25 18.68 20.11 -27.41
N LYS A 26 19.41 21.12 -26.89
CA LYS A 26 20.78 20.98 -26.37
C LYS A 26 20.83 20.26 -25.02
N LEU A 27 19.69 20.02 -24.36
CA LEU A 27 19.65 19.15 -23.19
C LEU A 27 19.79 17.67 -23.55
N PHE A 28 19.63 17.35 -24.84
CA PHE A 28 19.58 15.97 -25.35
C PHE A 28 20.76 15.67 -26.27
N ARG A 29 21.14 14.39 -26.32
CA ARG A 29 22.11 13.85 -27.27
C ARG A 29 21.75 12.44 -27.71
N VAL A 30 22.24 12.05 -28.88
CA VAL A 30 22.26 10.65 -29.29
C VAL A 30 23.65 10.07 -29.07
N ALA A 31 23.72 8.94 -28.36
CA ALA A 31 24.95 8.23 -28.06
C ALA A 31 24.94 6.82 -28.64
N GLY A 32 26.11 6.33 -29.04
CA GLY A 32 26.29 4.94 -29.47
C GLY A 32 26.36 3.93 -28.31
N PRO A 33 26.67 2.65 -28.60
CA PRO A 33 26.78 1.59 -27.60
C PRO A 33 27.77 1.93 -26.47
N GLU A 34 28.90 2.56 -26.81
CA GLU A 34 29.99 2.91 -25.89
C GLU A 34 29.83 4.31 -25.24
N ASP A 35 28.62 4.88 -25.26
CA ASP A 35 28.35 6.28 -24.84
C ASP A 35 29.16 7.34 -25.62
N ALA A 36 29.88 6.94 -26.67
CA ALA A 36 30.54 7.83 -27.62
C ALA A 36 29.47 8.70 -28.31
N GLU A 37 29.69 10.02 -28.29
CA GLU A 37 28.79 10.97 -28.94
C GLU A 37 28.75 10.67 -30.43
N TYR A 38 27.55 10.38 -30.93
CA TYR A 38 27.37 9.98 -32.32
C TYR A 38 27.35 11.22 -33.21
N ASP A 39 28.46 11.45 -33.91
CA ASP A 39 28.80 12.73 -34.55
C ASP A 39 27.83 13.19 -35.66
N ARG A 40 27.01 12.30 -36.25
CA ARG A 40 26.36 12.63 -37.52
C ARG A 40 24.95 13.21 -37.47
N ARG A 41 24.15 13.00 -36.41
CA ARG A 41 22.81 13.65 -36.25
C ARG A 41 22.35 13.70 -34.80
N GLN A 42 22.48 14.87 -34.18
CA GLN A 42 21.97 15.15 -32.84
C GLN A 42 20.46 15.47 -32.86
N PRO A 43 19.74 15.34 -31.73
CA PRO A 43 18.32 15.67 -31.63
C PRO A 43 18.03 17.12 -32.04
N SER A 44 16.85 17.36 -32.61
CA SER A 44 16.41 18.67 -33.07
C SER A 44 14.94 18.89 -32.78
N ILE A 45 14.52 20.13 -32.53
CA ILE A 45 13.10 20.46 -32.39
C ILE A 45 12.43 20.35 -33.76
N SER A 46 11.25 19.74 -33.78
CA SER A 46 10.44 19.54 -34.97
C SER A 46 8.99 19.88 -34.69
N VAL A 47 8.37 20.59 -35.62
CA VAL A 47 6.91 20.75 -35.66
C VAL A 47 6.21 19.52 -36.26
N LEU A 48 6.99 18.56 -36.79
CA LEU A 48 6.43 17.31 -37.29
C LEU A 48 5.92 16.51 -36.10
N ARG A 49 4.62 16.16 -36.16
CA ARG A 49 3.91 15.43 -35.10
C ARG A 49 3.73 16.21 -33.79
N SER A 50 3.83 17.54 -33.79
CA SER A 50 3.58 18.37 -32.61
C SER A 50 2.23 18.06 -31.94
N ARG A 51 2.20 18.19 -30.61
CA ARG A 51 0.96 18.07 -29.84
C ARG A 51 0.34 19.45 -29.67
N ASN A 52 -0.52 19.86 -30.61
CA ASN A 52 -1.14 21.19 -30.62
C ASN A 52 -1.86 21.59 -29.31
N ALA A 53 -2.21 20.64 -28.45
CA ALA A 53 -2.84 20.90 -27.16
C ALA A 53 -1.88 21.43 -26.08
N THR A 54 -0.56 21.31 -26.28
CA THR A 54 0.47 21.74 -25.32
C THR A 54 1.53 22.63 -25.94
N GLY A 55 1.67 22.61 -27.26
CA GLY A 55 2.68 23.40 -27.96
C GLY A 55 2.77 23.08 -29.44
N ALA A 56 3.67 23.78 -30.14
CA ALA A 56 4.00 23.51 -31.53
C ALA A 56 5.33 22.75 -31.69
N GLY A 57 6.13 22.67 -30.63
CA GLY A 57 7.40 21.97 -30.60
C GLY A 57 7.27 20.48 -30.30
N GLY A 58 8.37 19.78 -30.50
CA GLY A 58 8.57 18.37 -30.15
C GLY A 58 10.00 17.98 -30.46
N LEU A 59 10.62 17.12 -29.67
CA LEU A 59 11.99 16.68 -29.93
C LEU A 59 11.98 15.50 -30.90
N LYS A 60 12.65 15.64 -32.03
CA LYS A 60 12.89 14.55 -32.98
C LYS A 60 14.31 14.01 -32.80
N ALA A 61 14.43 12.70 -32.59
CA ALA A 61 15.69 11.97 -32.56
C ALA A 61 15.66 10.76 -33.49
N LYS A 62 16.82 10.34 -34.00
CA LYS A 62 16.96 9.15 -34.85
C LYS A 62 17.90 8.14 -34.18
N LEU A 63 17.39 6.95 -33.90
CA LEU A 63 18.18 5.82 -33.38
C LEU A 63 18.54 4.92 -34.56
N ASN A 64 19.83 4.74 -34.86
CA ASN A 64 20.28 4.03 -36.07
C ASN A 64 20.55 2.53 -35.84
N GLY A 65 20.41 2.03 -34.62
CA GLY A 65 20.61 0.63 -34.29
C GLY A 65 20.31 0.33 -32.82
N PRO A 66 20.32 -0.94 -32.42
CA PRO A 66 19.83 -1.39 -31.12
C PRO A 66 20.65 -0.90 -29.92
N GLY A 67 21.91 -0.54 -30.13
CA GLY A 67 22.77 0.05 -29.09
C GLY A 67 22.71 1.58 -28.99
N HIS A 68 21.96 2.26 -29.86
CA HIS A 68 21.86 3.72 -29.84
C HIS A 68 20.86 4.18 -28.76
N ARG A 69 21.20 5.27 -28.08
CA ARG A 69 20.40 5.85 -27.00
C ARG A 69 20.13 7.32 -27.25
N LEU A 70 18.90 7.75 -27.03
CA LEU A 70 18.59 9.16 -26.78
C LEU A 70 18.80 9.42 -25.29
N ILE A 71 19.60 10.42 -24.94
CA ILE A 71 19.96 10.73 -23.55
C ILE A 71 19.60 12.18 -23.26
N PHE A 72 18.91 12.40 -22.14
CA PHE A 72 18.67 13.71 -21.54
C PHE A 72 19.54 13.84 -20.29
N ASP A 73 20.67 14.53 -20.41
CA ASP A 73 21.66 14.72 -19.32
C ASP A 73 22.18 16.17 -19.21
N GLY A 74 21.72 17.07 -20.08
CA GLY A 74 22.10 18.48 -20.07
C GLY A 74 23.54 18.76 -20.52
N ARG A 75 24.36 17.75 -20.86
CA ARG A 75 25.81 17.95 -21.11
C ARG A 75 26.13 18.85 -22.31
N ARG A 76 25.22 18.92 -23.30
CA ARG A 76 25.40 19.75 -24.51
C ARG A 76 24.88 21.18 -24.34
N SER A 77 24.26 21.50 -23.20
CA SER A 77 23.71 22.81 -22.91
C SER A 77 24.62 23.58 -21.96
N GLN A 78 24.92 24.84 -22.29
CA GLN A 78 25.65 25.77 -21.42
C GLN A 78 24.72 26.67 -20.59
N GLU A 79 23.46 26.79 -21.01
CA GLU A 79 22.49 27.75 -20.46
C GLU A 79 21.46 27.06 -19.56
N LEU A 80 21.03 25.86 -19.95
CA LEU A 80 20.05 25.05 -19.23
C LEU A 80 20.74 23.85 -18.59
N ALA A 81 20.35 23.54 -17.35
CA ALA A 81 20.77 22.34 -16.64
C ALA A 81 19.56 21.45 -16.36
N LEU A 82 19.79 20.13 -16.30
CA LEU A 82 18.81 19.19 -15.79
C LEU A 82 18.60 19.47 -14.29
N ILE A 83 17.34 19.62 -13.88
CA ILE A 83 16.96 19.61 -12.45
C ILE A 83 17.24 18.21 -11.93
N ARG A 84 18.07 18.09 -10.89
CA ARG A 84 18.56 16.81 -10.38
C ARG A 84 17.79 16.28 -9.18
N ASP A 85 17.30 17.17 -8.33
CA ASP A 85 16.55 16.80 -7.13
C ASP A 85 15.06 16.65 -7.46
N TRP A 86 14.59 15.42 -7.44
CA TRP A 86 13.23 15.04 -7.78
C TRP A 86 12.40 14.67 -6.56
N ARG A 87 12.94 14.78 -5.32
CA ARG A 87 12.29 14.32 -4.08
C ARG A 87 10.95 14.99 -3.79
N ASP A 88 10.76 16.23 -4.25
CA ASP A 88 9.51 16.97 -4.07
C ASP A 88 8.41 16.60 -5.09
N HIS A 89 8.67 15.62 -5.95
CA HIS A 89 7.77 15.18 -7.01
C HIS A 89 7.42 13.70 -6.83
N ALA A 90 6.27 13.29 -7.35
CA ALA A 90 5.79 11.91 -7.25
C ALA A 90 5.63 11.24 -8.60
N LEU A 91 5.47 12.00 -9.68
CA LEU A 91 5.36 11.48 -11.03
C LEU A 91 6.38 12.11 -11.97
N LEU A 92 6.93 11.28 -12.84
CA LEU A 92 7.53 11.70 -14.09
C LEU A 92 6.57 11.37 -15.23
N LEU A 93 6.11 12.40 -15.93
CA LEU A 93 5.29 12.29 -17.13
C LEU A 93 6.19 12.44 -18.36
N VAL A 94 6.04 11.56 -19.34
CA VAL A 94 6.78 11.62 -20.61
C VAL A 94 5.81 11.36 -21.76
N SER A 95 5.67 12.30 -22.68
CA SER A 95 4.93 12.04 -23.93
C SER A 95 5.88 11.52 -25.00
N ILE A 96 5.54 10.39 -25.63
CA ILE A 96 6.32 9.77 -26.70
C ILE A 96 5.39 9.42 -27.87
N TYR A 97 5.77 9.81 -29.08
CA TYR A 97 5.07 9.42 -30.29
C TYR A 97 5.61 8.07 -30.80
N GLY A 98 4.73 7.09 -30.93
CA GLY A 98 5.04 5.79 -31.53
C GLY A 98 4.78 5.76 -33.04
N PRO A 99 5.60 5.05 -33.82
CA PRO A 99 5.38 4.84 -35.24
C PRO A 99 4.14 3.96 -35.48
N ARG A 100 3.75 3.81 -36.76
CA ARG A 100 2.52 3.10 -37.15
C ARG A 100 2.44 1.66 -36.65
N ASP A 101 3.58 0.98 -36.55
CA ASP A 101 3.66 -0.41 -36.11
C ASP A 101 3.96 -0.54 -34.60
N GLY A 102 3.99 0.59 -33.89
CA GLY A 102 4.43 0.66 -32.50
C GLY A 102 5.96 0.53 -32.35
N LEU A 103 6.44 0.71 -31.13
CA LEU A 103 7.86 0.62 -30.81
C LEU A 103 8.07 0.15 -29.37
N THR A 104 8.96 -0.82 -29.18
CA THR A 104 9.43 -1.19 -27.84
C THR A 104 10.67 -0.38 -27.52
N LEU A 105 10.62 0.36 -26.41
CA LEU A 105 11.74 1.12 -25.89
C LEU A 105 12.12 0.58 -24.51
N GLU A 106 13.41 0.57 -24.20
CA GLU A 106 13.88 0.57 -22.82
C GLU A 106 14.10 2.01 -22.39
N PHE A 107 13.46 2.37 -21.29
CA PHE A 107 13.60 3.65 -20.64
C PHE A 107 14.40 3.47 -19.35
N SER A 108 15.37 4.36 -19.09
CA SER A 108 16.20 4.29 -17.89
C SER A 108 16.35 5.63 -17.19
N VAL A 109 16.42 5.60 -15.87
CA VAL A 109 16.82 6.74 -15.03
C VAL A 109 18.17 6.41 -14.39
N ARG A 110 19.09 7.37 -14.39
CA ARG A 110 20.41 7.23 -13.76
C ARG A 110 20.62 8.30 -12.70
N SER A 111 21.12 7.92 -11.52
CA SER A 111 21.57 8.84 -10.47
C SER A 111 23.04 8.60 -10.10
N GLY A 112 23.63 9.55 -9.37
CA GLY A 112 25.00 9.46 -8.87
C GLY A 112 26.08 9.75 -9.90
N THR A 113 27.28 10.06 -9.42
CA THR A 113 28.44 10.43 -10.27
C THR A 113 29.48 9.31 -10.33
N ASP A 114 30.04 8.90 -9.18
CA ASP A 114 31.18 7.98 -9.15
C ASP A 114 30.77 6.51 -9.26
N ALA A 115 29.63 6.15 -8.68
CA ALA A 115 29.01 4.84 -8.75
C ALA A 115 27.57 5.00 -9.27
N PRO A 116 27.39 5.15 -10.60
CA PRO A 116 26.07 5.40 -11.14
C PRO A 116 25.16 4.20 -10.90
N ILE A 117 23.96 4.51 -10.40
CA ILE A 117 22.88 3.55 -10.19
C ILE A 117 21.81 3.79 -11.24
N HIS A 118 21.17 2.72 -11.67
CA HIS A 118 20.25 2.73 -12.80
C HIS A 118 18.95 2.04 -12.41
N TRP A 119 17.85 2.67 -12.78
CA TRP A 119 16.54 2.04 -12.88
C TRP A 119 16.20 1.89 -14.36
N LEU A 120 15.67 0.75 -14.78
CA LEU A 120 15.36 0.45 -16.18
C LEU A 120 13.97 -0.20 -16.29
N ARG A 121 13.23 0.18 -17.33
CA ARG A 121 11.92 -0.38 -17.66
C ARG A 121 11.71 -0.46 -19.16
N THR A 122 11.20 -1.60 -19.62
CA THR A 122 10.68 -1.75 -20.98
C THR A 122 9.31 -1.12 -21.08
N ILE A 123 9.10 -0.28 -22.09
CA ILE A 123 7.83 0.37 -22.41
C ILE A 123 7.43 0.08 -23.85
N HIS A 124 6.13 -0.12 -24.06
CA HIS A 124 5.55 -0.33 -25.38
C HIS A 124 4.84 0.95 -25.84
N VAL A 125 5.41 1.61 -26.83
CA VAL A 125 4.88 2.84 -27.42
C VAL A 125 3.93 2.46 -28.55
N LYS A 126 2.62 2.66 -28.34
CA LYS A 126 1.59 2.39 -29.34
C LYS A 126 1.65 3.43 -30.47
N PRO A 127 0.99 3.18 -31.63
CA PRO A 127 0.93 4.18 -32.69
C PRO A 127 0.31 5.50 -32.20
N GLY A 128 0.96 6.63 -32.53
CA GLY A 128 0.51 7.96 -32.10
C GLY A 128 1.12 8.41 -30.77
N TRP A 129 0.55 9.46 -30.16
CA TRP A 129 1.05 10.00 -28.88
C TRP A 129 0.65 9.11 -27.70
N ASN A 130 1.64 8.72 -26.89
CA ASN A 130 1.47 7.97 -25.66
C ASN A 130 1.96 8.84 -24.50
N LEU A 131 1.20 8.86 -23.40
CA LEU A 131 1.61 9.49 -22.15
C LEU A 131 2.02 8.41 -21.16
N PHE A 132 3.32 8.32 -20.88
CA PHE A 132 3.86 7.45 -19.85
C PHE A 132 3.88 8.18 -18.50
N ARG A 133 3.50 7.44 -17.46
CA ARG A 133 3.53 7.89 -16.06
C ARG A 133 4.44 6.96 -15.29
N PHE A 134 5.55 7.49 -14.80
CA PHE A 134 6.47 6.74 -13.96
C PHE A 134 6.32 7.25 -12.52
N ASP A 135 6.03 6.32 -11.61
CA ASP A 135 5.96 6.63 -10.18
C ASP A 135 7.39 6.82 -9.65
N LEU A 136 7.68 8.00 -9.12
CA LEU A 136 9.01 8.30 -8.63
C LEU A 136 9.35 7.52 -7.37
N ALA A 137 8.36 7.05 -6.60
CA ALA A 137 8.63 6.18 -5.47
C ALA A 137 9.17 4.81 -5.91
N GLU A 138 8.69 4.25 -7.02
CA GLU A 138 9.22 3.01 -7.64
C GLU A 138 10.66 3.23 -8.13
N ILE A 139 10.90 4.36 -8.82
CA ILE A 139 12.23 4.72 -9.31
C ILE A 139 13.20 4.91 -8.11
N GLY A 140 12.75 5.58 -7.05
CA GLY A 140 13.54 5.90 -5.87
C GLY A 140 13.99 4.69 -5.03
N GLU A 141 13.44 3.50 -5.28
CA GLU A 141 13.92 2.26 -4.65
C GLU A 141 15.29 1.81 -5.20
N GLN A 142 15.64 2.23 -6.42
CA GLN A 142 16.89 1.83 -7.10
C GLN A 142 17.83 3.00 -7.38
N VAL A 143 17.31 4.21 -7.52
CA VAL A 143 18.12 5.42 -7.79
C VAL A 143 17.93 6.48 -6.71
N ASP A 144 18.95 7.29 -6.49
CA ASP A 144 18.88 8.46 -5.63
C ASP A 144 18.15 9.60 -6.33
N LEU A 145 16.91 9.86 -5.89
CA LEU A 145 16.10 10.96 -6.43
C LEU A 145 16.66 12.35 -6.09
N ALA A 146 17.57 12.48 -5.11
CA ALA A 146 18.22 13.76 -4.84
C ALA A 146 19.24 14.13 -5.92
N ASP A 147 19.67 13.15 -6.73
CA ASP A 147 20.78 13.33 -7.68
C ASP A 147 20.55 12.63 -9.03
N VAL A 148 19.40 12.88 -9.67
CA VAL A 148 19.13 12.35 -11.00
C VAL A 148 19.99 13.04 -12.07
N ARG A 149 20.79 12.23 -12.77
CA ARG A 149 21.80 12.69 -13.74
C ARG A 149 21.44 12.46 -15.19
N ALA A 150 20.61 11.47 -15.49
CA ALA A 150 20.20 11.24 -16.87
C ALA A 150 18.89 10.46 -16.98
N LEU A 151 18.15 10.75 -18.04
CA LEU A 151 17.11 9.89 -18.60
C LEU A 151 17.63 9.32 -19.93
N SER A 152 17.31 8.08 -20.25
CA SER A 152 17.66 7.52 -21.56
C SER A 152 16.59 6.62 -22.16
N TRP A 153 16.52 6.60 -23.49
CA TRP A 153 15.65 5.75 -24.28
C TRP A 153 16.47 4.96 -25.30
N ARG A 154 16.33 3.64 -25.30
CA ARG A 154 16.97 2.70 -26.23
C ARG A 154 15.90 1.86 -26.92
N ALA A 155 16.11 1.48 -28.18
CA ALA A 155 15.22 0.57 -28.89
C ALA A 155 15.95 -0.75 -29.18
N PRO A 156 15.99 -1.71 -28.24
CA PRO A 156 16.91 -2.86 -28.30
C PRO A 156 16.63 -3.85 -29.45
N HIS A 157 15.44 -3.78 -30.06
CA HIS A 157 14.98 -4.75 -31.06
C HIS A 157 14.78 -4.16 -32.45
N ILE A 158 15.38 -3.00 -32.75
CA ILE A 158 15.29 -2.42 -34.10
C ILE A 158 16.33 -3.04 -35.04
N ASP A 159 15.90 -3.38 -36.24
CA ASP A 159 16.73 -3.86 -37.35
C ASP A 159 17.09 -2.75 -38.35
N SER A 160 16.40 -1.62 -38.23
CA SER A 160 16.48 -0.46 -39.12
C SER A 160 16.34 0.84 -38.33
N PRO A 161 16.85 1.98 -38.85
CA PRO A 161 16.79 3.23 -38.11
C PRO A 161 15.35 3.70 -37.83
N VAL A 162 15.07 4.05 -36.57
CA VAL A 162 13.77 4.54 -36.13
C VAL A 162 13.84 6.00 -35.70
N GLU A 163 12.79 6.76 -36.00
CA GLU A 163 12.60 8.11 -35.47
C GLU A 163 11.74 8.05 -34.20
N VAL A 164 12.24 8.68 -33.13
CA VAL A 164 11.52 8.81 -31.86
C VAL A 164 11.19 10.29 -31.68
N PHE A 165 9.95 10.59 -31.34
CA PHE A 165 9.53 11.94 -30.99
C PHE A 165 9.13 11.99 -29.52
N LEU A 166 9.68 12.95 -28.79
CA LEU A 166 9.34 13.22 -27.40
C LEU A 166 8.66 14.58 -27.33
N ASP A 167 7.73 14.70 -26.41
CA ASP A 167 7.13 15.96 -26.02
C ASP A 167 6.85 15.92 -24.51
N ASP A 168 6.73 17.08 -23.88
CA ASP A 168 6.37 17.25 -22.47
C ASP A 168 7.02 16.23 -21.51
N ILE A 169 8.20 16.55 -21.01
CA ILE A 169 8.83 15.83 -19.89
C ILE A 169 8.60 16.64 -18.63
N ILE A 170 7.77 16.13 -17.74
CA ILE A 170 7.22 16.89 -16.62
C ILE A 170 7.40 16.12 -15.32
N LEU A 171 7.93 16.78 -14.30
CA LEU A 171 7.86 16.30 -12.92
C LEU A 171 6.62 16.89 -12.26
N ALA A 172 5.79 16.06 -11.65
CA ALA A 172 4.58 16.50 -10.98
C ALA A 172 4.57 15.99 -9.53
N ASN A 173 4.23 16.86 -8.59
CA ASN A 173 3.98 16.43 -7.22
C ASN A 173 2.66 15.64 -7.13
N ASN A 174 1.65 16.02 -7.93
CA ASN A 174 0.32 15.42 -8.06
C ASN A 174 -0.41 15.05 -6.74
N ARG A 175 0.01 15.59 -5.59
CA ARG A 175 -0.65 15.32 -4.31
C ARG A 175 -2.09 15.81 -4.32
N ARG A 176 -3.02 14.94 -3.89
CA ARG A 176 -4.43 15.26 -3.75
C ARG A 176 -4.95 14.76 -2.41
N TYR A 177 -5.26 15.68 -1.49
CA TYR A 177 -5.91 15.32 -0.24
C TYR A 177 -7.35 14.85 -0.50
N LEU A 178 -7.69 13.69 0.05
CA LEU A 178 -9.04 13.14 0.07
C LEU A 178 -9.71 13.45 1.41
N LEU A 179 -8.92 13.42 2.51
CA LEU A 179 -9.37 13.70 3.87
C LEU A 179 -8.23 14.37 4.66
N GLY A 180 -8.58 15.31 5.54
CA GLY A 180 -7.67 15.77 6.58
C GLY A 180 -6.45 16.56 6.08
N GLU A 181 -6.59 17.39 5.04
CA GLU A 181 -5.49 18.29 4.59
C GLU A 181 -4.93 19.12 5.75
N GLN A 182 -5.82 19.59 6.62
CA GLN A 182 -5.51 20.34 7.84
C GLN A 182 -5.65 19.51 9.12
N ALA A 183 -5.53 18.18 9.03
CA ALA A 183 -5.64 17.28 10.18
C ALA A 183 -4.68 17.68 11.31
N ALA A 184 -5.22 17.86 12.51
CA ALA A 184 -4.48 18.12 13.74
C ALA A 184 -3.79 16.84 14.25
N ALA A 185 -2.90 16.98 15.23
CA ALA A 185 -2.22 15.86 15.88
C ALA A 185 -3.21 14.77 16.34
N GLY A 186 -2.99 13.52 15.94
CA GLY A 186 -3.87 12.40 16.26
C GLY A 186 -5.11 12.25 15.37
N GLU A 187 -5.31 13.12 14.38
CA GLU A 187 -6.38 12.99 13.39
C GLU A 187 -5.91 12.23 12.13
N LEU A 188 -6.85 11.52 11.50
CA LEU A 188 -6.62 10.82 10.24
C LEU A 188 -6.50 11.81 9.08
N TYR A 189 -5.59 11.52 8.16
CA TYR A 189 -5.54 12.16 6.86
C TYR A 189 -5.39 11.09 5.77
N VAL A 190 -5.86 11.43 4.58
CA VAL A 190 -5.71 10.61 3.37
C VAL A 190 -5.37 11.49 2.20
N PHE A 191 -4.35 11.13 1.44
CA PHE A 191 -4.04 11.77 0.17
C PHE A 191 -3.55 10.77 -0.86
N GLU A 192 -3.69 11.10 -2.13
CA GLU A 192 -3.03 10.40 -3.23
C GLU A 192 -1.72 11.10 -3.56
N LEU A 193 -0.71 10.32 -3.89
CA LEU A 193 0.60 10.78 -4.35
C LEU A 193 1.14 9.78 -5.37
N GLY A 194 1.32 10.22 -6.61
CA GLY A 194 1.59 9.31 -7.72
C GLY A 194 0.45 8.31 -7.93
N ARG A 195 0.78 7.01 -7.92
CA ARG A 195 -0.20 5.92 -7.90
C ARG A 195 -0.50 5.42 -6.48
N SER A 196 0.14 6.01 -5.48
CA SER A 196 0.03 5.57 -4.10
C SER A 196 -1.09 6.29 -3.37
N VAL A 197 -1.77 5.58 -2.47
CA VAL A 197 -2.72 6.18 -1.50
C VAL A 197 -2.02 6.21 -0.16
N HIS A 198 -1.94 7.37 0.46
CA HIS A 198 -1.39 7.54 1.80
C HIS A 198 -2.53 7.65 2.79
N VAL A 199 -2.48 6.83 3.84
CA VAL A 199 -3.37 6.91 5.00
C VAL A 199 -2.50 7.03 6.24
N GLY A 200 -2.69 8.09 7.00
CA GLY A 200 -1.88 8.33 8.19
C GLY A 200 -2.64 9.00 9.30
N VAL A 201 -1.99 9.04 10.46
CA VAL A 201 -2.42 9.82 11.60
C VAL A 201 -1.33 10.84 11.89
N ARG A 202 -1.70 12.12 11.92
CA ARG A 202 -0.76 13.22 12.09
C ARG A 202 0.08 13.02 13.37
N GLU A 203 1.39 13.17 13.24
CA GLU A 203 2.39 12.97 14.32
C GLU A 203 2.46 11.53 14.87
N ARG A 204 1.96 10.52 14.13
CA ARG A 204 2.05 9.11 14.53
C ARG A 204 2.62 8.22 13.44
N PHE A 205 1.92 8.08 12.32
CA PHE A 205 2.35 7.21 11.23
C PHE A 205 1.76 7.66 9.88
N ASP A 206 2.38 7.20 8.80
CA ASP A 206 1.88 7.28 7.42
C ASP A 206 2.08 5.91 6.76
N LEU A 207 1.00 5.35 6.20
CA LEU A 207 1.00 4.12 5.42
C LEU A 207 0.76 4.47 3.95
N ALA A 208 1.72 4.16 3.09
CA ALA A 208 1.54 4.28 1.65
C ALA A 208 1.12 2.93 1.06
N PHE A 209 -0.05 2.91 0.45
CA PHE A 209 -0.59 1.78 -0.28
C PHE A 209 -0.20 1.88 -1.75
N ARG A 210 0.45 0.85 -2.27
CA ARG A 210 0.78 0.71 -3.68
C ARG A 210 0.47 -0.70 -4.12
N ASP A 211 -0.09 -0.81 -5.32
CA ASP A 211 -0.51 -2.09 -5.89
C ASP A 211 -1.38 -2.87 -4.90
N GLY A 212 -2.23 -2.22 -4.10
CA GLY A 212 -3.18 -2.90 -3.21
C GLY A 212 -2.64 -3.37 -1.86
N VAL A 213 -1.36 -3.14 -1.54
CA VAL A 213 -0.77 -3.52 -0.24
C VAL A 213 -0.06 -2.34 0.42
N ILE A 214 0.24 -2.43 1.73
CA ILE A 214 1.06 -1.44 2.45
C ILE A 214 2.50 -1.51 1.92
N ALA A 215 2.83 -0.69 0.94
CA ALA A 215 4.13 -0.66 0.29
C ALA A 215 5.16 0.17 1.07
N ALA A 216 4.71 1.16 1.83
CA ALA A 216 5.57 1.90 2.75
C ALA A 216 4.87 2.17 4.08
N TRP A 217 5.70 2.23 5.13
CA TRP A 217 5.31 2.72 6.44
C TRP A 217 6.40 3.68 6.91
N THR A 218 6.00 4.89 7.28
CA THR A 218 6.88 5.89 7.85
C THR A 218 6.34 6.44 9.17
N VAL A 219 7.25 6.86 10.03
CA VAL A 219 6.98 7.50 11.33
C VAL A 219 7.81 8.78 11.36
N ASP A 220 7.22 9.91 11.75
CA ASP A 220 7.89 11.22 11.83
C ASP A 220 8.56 11.69 10.51
N GLY A 221 8.03 11.28 9.35
CA GLY A 221 8.62 11.60 8.05
C GLY A 221 9.98 10.92 7.79
N ARG A 222 10.33 9.91 8.59
CA ARG A 222 11.53 9.09 8.41
C ARG A 222 11.41 8.18 7.19
N GLU A 223 12.52 7.54 6.85
CA GLU A 223 12.62 6.59 5.75
C GLU A 223 11.67 5.38 5.90
N ASN A 224 11.39 4.71 4.78
CA ASN A 224 10.49 3.56 4.73
C ASN A 224 10.97 2.40 5.62
N LEU A 225 10.04 1.86 6.42
CA LEU A 225 10.23 0.77 7.38
C LEU A 225 9.82 -0.60 6.84
N THR A 226 9.18 -0.65 5.66
CA THR A 226 8.82 -1.90 4.96
C THR A 226 9.90 -2.32 3.98
N VAL A 227 9.80 -3.56 3.48
CA VAL A 227 10.58 -4.04 2.34
C VAL A 227 9.94 -3.62 1.00
N GLY A 228 10.66 -3.76 -0.11
CA GLY A 228 10.16 -3.38 -1.44
C GLY A 228 8.90 -4.13 -1.88
N THR A 229 8.66 -5.35 -1.39
CA THR A 229 7.42 -6.11 -1.65
C THR A 229 6.23 -5.62 -0.83
N GLY A 230 6.45 -4.78 0.19
CA GLY A 230 5.43 -4.31 1.13
C GLY A 230 5.46 -5.01 2.49
N LEU A 231 4.58 -4.58 3.40
CA LEU A 231 4.53 -5.04 4.79
C LEU A 231 3.80 -6.36 4.98
N GLY A 232 2.73 -6.61 4.21
CA GLY A 232 1.85 -7.78 4.37
C GLY A 232 0.57 -7.48 5.15
N PRO A 233 -0.15 -8.50 5.63
CA PRO A 233 0.20 -9.92 5.61
C PRO A 233 0.12 -10.54 4.20
N PHE A 234 1.16 -11.27 3.74
CA PHE A 234 1.12 -11.98 2.45
C PHE A 234 0.98 -13.48 2.63
N PRO A 235 0.16 -14.16 1.81
CA PRO A 235 -0.01 -15.59 1.89
C PRO A 235 1.26 -16.33 1.45
N LEU A 236 1.52 -17.46 2.11
CA LEU A 236 2.62 -18.36 1.78
C LEU A 236 2.18 -19.82 1.85
N PRO A 237 2.56 -20.65 0.87
CA PRO A 237 2.46 -22.09 0.99
C PRO A 237 3.48 -22.59 2.03
N LEU A 238 3.02 -23.42 2.97
CA LEU A 238 3.82 -23.98 4.05
C LEU A 238 3.82 -25.52 4.00
N PRO A 239 4.98 -26.19 4.22
CA PRO A 239 5.03 -27.65 4.39
C PRO A 239 4.18 -28.12 5.58
N ALA A 240 3.80 -29.41 5.60
CA ALA A 240 2.96 -29.96 6.67
C ALA A 240 3.62 -29.88 8.07
N ASP A 241 4.95 -29.93 8.10
CA ASP A 241 5.80 -29.95 9.29
C ASP A 241 6.57 -28.64 9.49
N TRP A 242 6.13 -27.57 8.82
CA TRP A 242 6.75 -26.24 8.90
C TRP A 242 6.85 -25.70 10.32
N SER A 243 6.05 -26.20 11.27
CA SER A 243 6.05 -25.77 12.67
C SER A 243 7.00 -26.56 13.56
N THR A 244 7.43 -27.75 13.13
CA THR A 244 8.26 -28.67 13.94
C THR A 244 9.71 -28.77 13.45
N GLN A 245 9.97 -28.49 12.16
CA GLN A 245 11.32 -28.54 11.59
C GLN A 245 11.98 -27.15 11.52
N PRO A 246 13.00 -26.84 12.34
CA PRO A 246 13.65 -25.52 12.34
C PRO A 246 14.45 -25.20 11.08
N GLU A 247 14.82 -26.21 10.29
CA GLU A 247 15.63 -26.03 9.08
C GLU A 247 14.81 -25.94 7.79
N THR A 248 13.47 -25.91 7.88
CA THR A 248 12.63 -25.73 6.69
C THR A 248 12.94 -24.37 6.06
N THR A 249 13.57 -24.40 4.89
CA THR A 249 13.81 -23.19 4.10
C THR A 249 12.48 -22.74 3.50
N ILE A 250 11.96 -21.64 4.03
CA ILE A 250 10.80 -20.96 3.47
C ILE A 250 11.33 -19.75 2.73
N VAL A 251 11.06 -19.68 1.43
CA VAL A 251 11.33 -18.46 0.67
C VAL A 251 10.01 -17.68 0.64
N TYR A 252 10.06 -16.39 0.91
CA TYR A 252 8.85 -15.55 1.06
C TYR A 252 8.70 -14.53 -0.07
N ASP A 253 9.79 -14.25 -0.78
CA ASP A 253 9.91 -13.24 -1.82
C ASP A 253 10.38 -13.81 -3.16
N ASP A 254 10.38 -15.14 -3.29
CA ASP A 254 10.73 -15.81 -4.54
C ASP A 254 9.55 -15.70 -5.52
N PRO A 255 9.74 -15.03 -6.67
CA PRO A 255 8.73 -15.01 -7.72
C PRO A 255 8.31 -16.42 -8.14
N GLU A 256 9.17 -17.44 -8.01
CA GLU A 256 8.85 -18.84 -8.33
C GLU A 256 7.74 -19.41 -7.45
N LEU A 257 7.49 -18.88 -6.25
CA LEU A 257 6.36 -19.31 -5.40
C LEU A 257 5.02 -19.05 -6.08
N PHE A 258 4.97 -18.00 -6.89
CA PHE A 258 3.76 -17.49 -7.52
C PHE A 258 3.79 -17.60 -9.04
N ILE A 259 4.92 -18.00 -9.65
CA ILE A 259 5.07 -18.06 -11.11
C ILE A 259 4.08 -19.04 -11.75
N ASN A 260 3.72 -20.11 -11.03
CA ASN A 260 2.72 -21.09 -11.48
C ASN A 260 1.30 -20.53 -11.49
N TRP A 261 1.06 -19.38 -10.86
CA TRP A 261 -0.22 -18.67 -10.86
C TRP A 261 -0.31 -17.63 -11.98
N GLY A 262 0.85 -17.20 -12.50
CA GLY A 262 1.01 -16.29 -13.62
C GLY A 262 2.38 -15.62 -13.57
N THR A 263 2.92 -15.23 -14.73
CA THR A 263 4.21 -14.55 -14.85
C THR A 263 4.17 -13.06 -14.50
N ALA A 264 2.98 -12.51 -14.27
CA ALA A 264 2.74 -11.14 -13.87
C ALA A 264 1.57 -11.02 -12.88
N VAL A 265 1.54 -9.89 -12.16
CA VAL A 265 0.44 -9.53 -11.26
C VAL A 265 -0.22 -8.25 -11.76
N GLU A 266 -1.53 -8.32 -12.00
CA GLU A 266 -2.36 -7.13 -12.13
C GLU A 266 -2.89 -6.75 -10.76
N ALA A 267 -2.43 -5.59 -10.27
CA ALA A 267 -2.83 -5.08 -8.98
C ALA A 267 -3.78 -3.88 -9.14
N THR A 268 -4.80 -3.85 -8.29
CA THR A 268 -5.73 -2.72 -8.16
C THR A 268 -5.87 -2.35 -6.70
N GLN A 269 -6.18 -1.08 -6.46
CA GLN A 269 -6.46 -0.60 -5.11
C GLN A 269 -7.51 0.52 -5.14
N GLN A 270 -8.27 0.63 -4.05
CA GLN A 270 -9.32 1.62 -3.92
C GLN A 270 -9.51 2.02 -2.46
N VAL A 271 -9.72 3.32 -2.21
CA VAL A 271 -10.29 3.79 -0.93
C VAL A 271 -11.79 3.54 -0.98
N VAL A 272 -12.29 2.61 -0.18
CA VAL A 272 -13.71 2.20 -0.17
C VAL A 272 -14.53 2.90 0.92
N GLU A 273 -13.86 3.39 1.97
CA GLU A 273 -14.46 4.22 3.01
C GLU A 273 -13.50 5.33 3.42
N LEU A 274 -14.05 6.53 3.60
CA LEU A 274 -13.28 7.72 3.94
C LEU A 274 -14.04 8.54 4.98
N SER A 275 -13.68 8.39 6.25
CA SER A 275 -14.26 9.19 7.34
C SER A 275 -13.20 9.61 8.36
N PRO A 276 -13.45 10.67 9.16
CA PRO A 276 -12.59 11.01 10.29
C PRO A 276 -12.51 9.91 11.38
N PHE A 277 -13.42 8.93 11.35
CA PHE A 277 -13.45 7.84 12.32
C PHE A 277 -12.50 6.70 11.93
N ARG A 278 -12.54 6.32 10.65
CA ARG A 278 -11.69 5.29 10.05
C ARG A 278 -11.63 5.43 8.53
N VAL A 279 -10.63 4.80 7.94
CA VAL A 279 -10.44 4.71 6.49
C VAL A 279 -10.38 3.24 6.12
N VAL A 280 -11.01 2.87 5.01
CA VAL A 280 -10.92 1.50 4.49
C VAL A 280 -10.28 1.52 3.11
N VAL A 281 -9.19 0.76 2.94
CA VAL A 281 -8.50 0.57 1.66
C VAL A 281 -8.65 -0.89 1.25
N SER A 282 -9.12 -1.12 0.02
CA SER A 282 -9.18 -2.44 -0.59
C SER A 282 -8.07 -2.57 -1.63
N GLY A 283 -7.40 -3.72 -1.63
CA GLY A 283 -6.42 -4.11 -2.62
C GLY A 283 -6.75 -5.46 -3.22
N HIS A 284 -6.44 -5.65 -4.49
CA HIS A 284 -6.67 -6.90 -5.19
C HIS A 284 -5.52 -7.20 -6.15
N TRP A 285 -4.99 -8.41 -6.04
CA TRP A 285 -4.01 -8.98 -6.98
C TRP A 285 -4.69 -10.08 -7.78
N ARG A 286 -4.46 -10.03 -9.09
CA ARG A 286 -4.82 -11.08 -10.02
C ARG A 286 -3.59 -11.52 -10.79
N PHE A 287 -3.28 -12.80 -10.75
CA PHE A 287 -2.14 -13.33 -11.47
C PHE A 287 -2.49 -13.56 -12.94
N VAL A 288 -1.61 -13.14 -13.85
CA VAL A 288 -1.82 -13.19 -15.31
C VAL A 288 -0.54 -13.59 -16.03
N ASP A 289 -0.65 -14.19 -17.22
CA ASP A 289 0.52 -14.53 -18.04
C ASP A 289 1.09 -13.27 -18.75
N GLU A 290 0.21 -12.45 -19.32
CA GLU A 290 0.60 -11.23 -20.05
C GLU A 290 -0.13 -9.99 -19.47
N PRO A 291 0.59 -8.98 -18.93
CA PRO A 291 -0.02 -7.77 -18.41
C PRO A 291 -0.75 -6.97 -19.50
N GLY A 292 -1.94 -6.46 -19.21
CA GLY A 292 -2.62 -5.48 -20.08
C GLY A 292 -3.31 -6.08 -21.32
N ARG A 293 -3.26 -7.40 -21.49
CA ARG A 293 -4.13 -8.14 -22.41
C ARG A 293 -5.41 -8.53 -21.67
N ALA A 294 -6.10 -7.53 -21.14
CA ALA A 294 -7.46 -7.70 -20.64
C ALA A 294 -8.35 -8.06 -21.83
N THR A 295 -8.43 -9.34 -22.17
CA THR A 295 -9.46 -9.82 -23.08
C THR A 295 -10.79 -9.48 -22.43
N ALA A 296 -11.60 -8.68 -23.11
CA ALA A 296 -12.98 -8.34 -22.73
C ALA A 296 -13.90 -9.58 -22.62
N GLU A 297 -13.35 -10.77 -22.82
CA GLU A 297 -14.01 -12.04 -22.55
C GLU A 297 -13.81 -12.40 -21.09
N ALA A 298 -14.90 -12.21 -20.34
CA ALA A 298 -15.17 -12.76 -19.04
C ALA A 298 -15.06 -14.30 -19.06
N HIS A 299 -13.85 -14.83 -19.12
CA HIS A 299 -13.61 -16.15 -18.59
C HIS A 299 -13.90 -16.05 -17.09
N ALA A 300 -14.95 -16.75 -16.66
CA ALA A 300 -15.26 -16.94 -15.26
C ALA A 300 -13.96 -17.21 -14.48
N ASP A 301 -13.71 -16.36 -13.48
CA ASP A 301 -12.45 -16.24 -12.72
C ASP A 301 -12.00 -17.60 -12.16
N THR A 302 -11.11 -18.30 -12.87
CA THR A 302 -10.39 -19.49 -12.39
C THR A 302 -8.90 -19.21 -12.16
N ARG A 303 -8.50 -17.93 -12.12
CA ARG A 303 -7.11 -17.53 -11.84
C ARG A 303 -6.92 -17.22 -10.37
N PRO A 304 -5.79 -17.65 -9.77
CA PRO A 304 -5.42 -17.28 -8.42
C PRO A 304 -5.54 -15.77 -8.21
N SER A 305 -6.06 -15.39 -7.05
CA SER A 305 -6.23 -13.99 -6.69
C SER A 305 -6.11 -13.79 -5.20
N HIS A 306 -5.69 -12.59 -4.82
CA HIS A 306 -5.59 -12.19 -3.42
C HIS A 306 -6.30 -10.87 -3.24
N THR A 307 -7.01 -10.74 -2.13
CA THR A 307 -7.65 -9.48 -1.73
C THR A 307 -7.26 -9.14 -0.31
N TRP A 308 -7.02 -7.86 -0.09
CA TRP A 308 -6.83 -7.28 1.23
C TRP A 308 -7.85 -6.18 1.46
N GLU A 309 -8.45 -6.16 2.63
CA GLU A 309 -9.24 -5.01 3.11
C GLU A 309 -8.64 -4.52 4.41
N TYR A 310 -8.13 -3.29 4.40
CA TYR A 310 -7.46 -2.64 5.52
C TYR A 310 -8.40 -1.64 6.17
N VAL A 311 -8.87 -1.90 7.39
CA VAL A 311 -9.64 -0.96 8.21
C VAL A 311 -8.73 -0.23 9.17
N ILE A 312 -8.51 1.06 8.92
CA ILE A 312 -7.48 1.87 9.58
C ILE A 312 -8.15 2.87 10.53
N TYR A 313 -7.85 2.75 11.81
CA TYR A 313 -8.35 3.64 12.86
C TYR A 313 -7.31 4.68 13.27
N ARG A 314 -7.80 5.85 13.72
CA ARG A 314 -6.94 6.96 14.18
C ARG A 314 -6.02 6.63 15.36
N PHE A 315 -6.32 5.56 16.08
CA PHE A 315 -5.55 5.11 17.25
C PHE A 315 -4.45 4.09 16.91
N GLY A 316 -4.18 3.85 15.62
CA GLY A 316 -3.06 3.02 15.16
C GLY A 316 -3.40 1.56 14.92
N GLN A 317 -4.62 1.13 15.24
CA GLN A 317 -5.13 -0.18 14.87
C GLN A 317 -5.47 -0.22 13.37
N VAL A 318 -4.98 -1.26 12.71
CA VAL A 318 -5.28 -1.62 11.33
C VAL A 318 -5.71 -3.08 11.31
N CYS A 319 -7.00 -3.32 11.13
CA CYS A 319 -7.54 -4.66 10.94
C CYS A 319 -7.44 -5.01 9.45
N VAL A 320 -6.99 -6.23 9.15
CA VAL A 320 -6.76 -6.68 7.78
C VAL A 320 -7.52 -7.97 7.55
N ARG A 321 -8.49 -7.94 6.65
CA ARG A 321 -9.05 -9.14 6.04
C ARG A 321 -8.19 -9.52 4.86
N ALA A 322 -7.62 -10.72 4.86
CA ALA A 322 -6.90 -11.27 3.73
C ALA A 322 -7.67 -12.49 3.20
N THR A 323 -7.96 -12.49 1.91
CA THR A 323 -8.55 -13.64 1.22
C THR A 323 -7.62 -14.03 0.09
N SER A 324 -7.18 -15.29 0.10
CA SER A 324 -6.18 -15.81 -0.83
C SER A 324 -6.72 -17.04 -1.51
N ALA A 325 -6.82 -17.02 -2.84
CA ALA A 325 -7.32 -18.14 -3.64
C ALA A 325 -6.22 -18.67 -4.57
N ALA A 326 -5.99 -19.98 -4.54
CA ALA A 326 -4.96 -20.66 -5.34
C ALA A 326 -5.54 -21.41 -6.57
N GLN A 327 -6.63 -20.88 -7.15
CA GLN A 327 -7.50 -21.53 -8.14
C GLN A 327 -6.78 -22.39 -9.22
N GLY A 328 -7.44 -23.48 -9.63
CA GLY A 328 -6.98 -24.38 -10.69
C GLY A 328 -5.90 -25.37 -10.24
N ALA A 329 -4.70 -24.88 -9.92
CA ALA A 329 -3.55 -25.70 -9.52
C ALA A 329 -3.52 -26.04 -8.02
N GLY A 330 -4.29 -25.30 -7.22
CA GLY A 330 -4.22 -25.37 -5.76
C GLY A 330 -2.95 -24.72 -5.21
N TRP A 331 -2.77 -24.83 -3.90
CA TRP A 331 -1.55 -24.39 -3.24
C TRP A 331 -0.42 -25.39 -3.49
N SER A 332 0.82 -24.89 -3.59
CA SER A 332 2.01 -25.74 -3.76
C SER A 332 2.38 -26.54 -2.51
N ALA A 333 1.72 -26.29 -1.38
CA ALA A 333 1.96 -26.97 -0.12
C ALA A 333 0.65 -27.21 0.65
N PRO A 334 0.58 -28.18 1.59
CA PRO A 334 -0.65 -28.58 2.25
C PRO A 334 -1.13 -27.60 3.34
N ARG A 335 -0.30 -26.63 3.71
CA ARG A 335 -0.62 -25.57 4.66
C ARG A 335 -0.46 -24.20 4.04
N VAL A 336 -1.14 -23.22 4.62
CA VAL A 336 -0.98 -21.80 4.29
C VAL A 336 -0.62 -21.05 5.56
N GLY A 337 0.30 -20.10 5.41
CA GLY A 337 0.61 -19.09 6.41
C GLY A 337 0.61 -17.71 5.80
N TYR A 338 0.91 -16.74 6.64
CA TYR A 338 1.00 -15.34 6.30
C TYR A 338 2.28 -14.75 6.85
N ALA A 339 2.89 -13.83 6.11
CA ALA A 339 4.09 -13.14 6.56
C ALA A 339 3.91 -11.63 6.64
N VAL A 340 4.55 -11.04 7.65
CA VAL A 340 4.79 -9.60 7.73
C VAL A 340 6.29 -9.34 7.56
N ALA A 341 6.65 -8.40 6.69
CA ALA A 341 8.03 -8.12 6.32
C ALA A 341 8.45 -6.67 6.56
N LEU A 342 9.57 -6.52 7.26
CA LEU A 342 10.15 -5.25 7.68
C LEU A 342 11.54 -5.05 7.09
N ASN A 343 11.93 -3.80 6.93
CA ASN A 343 13.26 -3.45 6.42
C ASN A 343 14.34 -3.76 7.46
N GLY A 344 15.06 -4.86 7.28
CA GLY A 344 16.15 -5.32 8.16
C GLY A 344 17.32 -4.34 8.26
N ARG A 345 17.52 -3.45 7.28
CA ARG A 345 18.52 -2.36 7.40
C ARG A 345 18.19 -1.36 8.51
N ARG A 346 16.93 -1.35 8.98
CA ARG A 346 16.50 -0.56 10.15
C ARG A 346 16.84 -1.24 11.47
N GLY A 347 17.40 -2.44 11.43
CA GLY A 347 17.81 -3.20 12.61
C GLY A 347 16.64 -3.64 13.48
N PHE A 348 15.44 -3.83 12.92
CA PHE A 348 14.29 -4.27 13.68
C PHE A 348 14.63 -5.52 14.50
N VAL A 349 14.33 -5.45 15.80
CA VAL A 349 14.44 -6.57 16.72
C VAL A 349 13.07 -6.95 17.24
N ARG A 350 12.87 -8.24 17.47
CA ARG A 350 11.70 -8.72 18.18
C ARG A 350 11.83 -8.42 19.67
N VAL A 351 10.78 -7.88 20.25
CA VAL A 351 10.68 -7.63 21.69
C VAL A 351 10.15 -8.91 22.33
N GLU A 352 11.05 -9.66 22.96
CA GLU A 352 10.67 -10.90 23.64
C GLU A 352 9.97 -10.62 24.98
N PRO A 353 9.02 -11.48 25.39
CA PRO A 353 8.48 -11.46 26.74
C PRO A 353 9.60 -11.65 27.77
N ALA A 354 9.52 -10.94 28.90
CA ALA A 354 10.43 -11.19 30.02
C ALA A 354 10.35 -12.66 30.49
N ALA A 355 11.47 -13.22 30.95
CA ALA A 355 11.60 -14.64 31.32
C ALA A 355 10.52 -15.14 32.29
N ALA A 356 10.00 -14.27 33.17
CA ALA A 356 8.89 -14.57 34.08
C ALA A 356 7.57 -14.97 33.37
N TYR A 357 7.48 -14.76 32.05
CA TYR A 357 6.33 -15.11 31.21
C TYR A 357 6.68 -16.16 30.13
N ALA A 358 7.89 -16.74 30.17
CA ALA A 358 8.37 -17.68 29.16
C ALA A 358 7.71 -19.06 29.22
N ASP A 359 7.19 -19.47 30.39
CA ASP A 359 6.53 -20.76 30.59
C ASP A 359 5.07 -20.80 30.08
N ALA A 360 4.55 -19.66 29.61
CA ALA A 360 3.22 -19.59 29.01
C ALA A 360 3.27 -20.05 27.54
N ALA A 361 2.15 -20.60 27.04
CA ALA A 361 1.97 -20.92 25.62
C ALA A 361 2.50 -19.81 24.70
N PRO A 362 3.05 -20.15 23.52
CA PRO A 362 3.69 -19.18 22.62
C PRO A 362 2.79 -17.96 22.41
N ALA A 363 3.41 -16.78 22.48
CA ALA A 363 2.68 -15.53 22.39
C ALA A 363 1.87 -15.48 21.09
N GLY A 364 0.57 -15.19 21.21
CA GLY A 364 -0.39 -15.02 20.11
C GLY A 364 -0.09 -13.82 19.18
N PHE A 365 1.13 -13.28 19.22
CA PHE A 365 1.49 -12.03 18.56
C PHE A 365 3.00 -11.93 18.33
N VAL A 366 3.35 -10.97 17.49
CA VAL A 366 4.71 -10.52 17.18
C VAL A 366 4.82 -9.04 17.57
N LEU A 367 5.89 -8.68 18.26
CA LEU A 367 6.16 -7.30 18.68
C LEU A 367 7.54 -6.88 18.21
N MET A 368 7.62 -5.83 17.41
CA MET A 368 8.86 -5.39 16.74
C MET A 368 9.22 -3.98 17.18
N SER A 369 10.52 -3.74 17.38
CA SER A 369 11.07 -2.43 17.76
C SER A 369 12.32 -2.12 16.93
N GLN A 370 12.52 -0.85 16.61
CA GLN A 370 13.77 -0.35 16.05
C GLN A 370 14.85 -0.21 17.14
N PRO A 371 16.14 -0.35 16.78
CA PRO A 371 17.24 -0.14 17.71
C PRO A 371 17.19 1.27 18.32
N GLY A 372 17.47 1.34 19.62
CA GLY A 372 17.53 2.63 20.34
C GLY A 372 16.17 3.27 20.63
N ARG A 373 15.05 2.62 20.28
CA ARG A 373 13.73 3.03 20.77
C ARG A 373 13.41 2.27 22.05
N GLU A 374 12.94 3.01 23.05
CA GLU A 374 12.45 2.44 24.31
C GLU A 374 11.08 1.76 24.17
N ARG A 375 10.44 1.88 23.01
CA ARG A 375 9.07 1.41 22.75
C ARG A 375 8.97 0.62 21.45
N PRO A 376 8.09 -0.40 21.39
CA PRO A 376 7.78 -1.09 20.15
C PRO A 376 7.18 -0.17 19.09
N ASP A 377 7.46 -0.49 17.83
CA ASP A 377 6.93 0.24 16.67
C ASP A 377 5.74 -0.50 16.02
N LEU A 378 5.73 -1.84 16.06
CA LEU A 378 4.71 -2.68 15.42
C LEU A 378 4.29 -3.85 16.32
N LEU A 379 2.98 -4.01 16.53
CA LEU A 379 2.37 -5.25 17.02
C LEU A 379 1.61 -5.91 15.86
N TRP A 380 1.78 -7.21 15.69
CA TRP A 380 1.00 -8.02 14.76
C TRP A 380 0.39 -9.22 15.48
N SER A 381 -0.90 -9.47 15.27
CA SER A 381 -1.61 -10.63 15.78
C SER A 381 -2.60 -11.15 14.75
N MET A 382 -2.94 -12.44 14.82
CA MET A 382 -3.92 -13.09 13.97
C MET A 382 -5.06 -13.61 14.85
N HIS A 383 -6.30 -13.56 14.35
CA HIS A 383 -7.47 -13.95 15.14
C HIS A 383 -7.55 -15.47 15.42
N ALA A 384 -7.15 -16.32 14.47
CA ALA A 384 -7.51 -17.73 14.45
C ALA A 384 -7.03 -18.57 15.67
N ARG A 385 -7.96 -19.39 16.19
CA ARG A 385 -7.83 -20.33 17.33
C ARG A 385 -6.81 -21.47 17.18
N ALA A 386 -6.26 -21.71 16.00
CA ALA A 386 -5.40 -22.87 15.70
C ALA A 386 -4.10 -22.53 14.96
N ALA A 387 -3.78 -21.24 14.78
CA ALA A 387 -2.53 -20.87 14.13
C ALA A 387 -1.36 -21.14 15.08
N SER A 388 -0.50 -22.08 14.71
CA SER A 388 0.83 -22.18 15.33
C SER A 388 1.58 -20.90 14.96
N LEU A 389 1.75 -19.99 15.91
CA LEU A 389 2.63 -18.85 15.76
C LEU A 389 4.06 -19.33 15.96
N ARG A 390 4.74 -19.56 14.85
CA ARG A 390 6.16 -19.89 14.84
C ARG A 390 6.94 -18.77 14.20
N ARG A 391 7.87 -18.23 14.98
CA ARG A 391 8.93 -17.39 14.47
C ARG A 391 9.82 -18.22 13.57
N LEU A 392 9.87 -17.87 12.30
CA LEU A 392 10.95 -18.27 11.41
C LEU A 392 11.68 -16.98 11.09
N GLU A 393 12.86 -16.82 11.69
CA GLU A 393 13.78 -15.76 11.28
C GLU A 393 14.35 -16.16 9.92
N LEU A 394 13.71 -15.68 8.86
CA LEU A 394 14.30 -15.78 7.54
C LEU A 394 15.18 -14.55 7.35
N ALA A 395 16.49 -14.74 7.48
CA ALA A 395 17.42 -13.82 6.85
C ALA A 395 17.13 -13.88 5.35
N SER A 396 16.70 -12.77 4.76
CA SER A 396 16.60 -12.68 3.29
C SER A 396 17.99 -12.89 2.70
N ALA A 397 18.07 -13.45 1.50
CA ALA A 397 19.32 -13.69 0.79
C ALA A 397 20.19 -12.42 0.61
N ASP A 398 19.64 -11.23 0.83
CA ASP A 398 20.34 -9.95 0.78
C ASP A 398 20.67 -9.30 2.15
N ASP A 399 20.33 -9.95 3.28
CA ASP A 399 20.44 -9.43 4.67
C ASP A 399 19.65 -8.14 4.95
N ARG A 400 18.69 -7.75 4.10
CA ARG A 400 17.97 -6.45 4.22
C ARG A 400 16.57 -6.56 4.80
N ARG A 401 16.13 -7.73 5.26
CA ARG A 401 14.72 -7.98 5.61
C ARG A 401 14.58 -8.76 6.90
N VAL A 402 13.55 -8.44 7.68
CA VAL A 402 13.09 -9.22 8.82
C VAL A 402 11.67 -9.67 8.50
N VAL A 403 11.46 -10.98 8.43
CA VAL A 403 10.16 -11.58 8.11
C VAL A 403 9.66 -12.33 9.34
N GLU A 404 8.41 -12.12 9.70
CA GLU A 404 7.73 -12.84 10.77
C GLU A 404 6.54 -13.60 10.16
N LEU A 405 6.36 -14.85 10.59
CA LEU A 405 5.40 -15.79 10.00
C LEU A 405 4.35 -16.25 11.02
N CYS A 406 3.10 -16.39 10.57
CA CYS A 406 2.04 -17.06 11.32
C CYS A 406 1.25 -17.97 10.37
N GLY A 407 0.84 -19.17 10.81
CA GLY A 407 0.14 -20.06 9.89
C GLY A 407 -0.27 -21.37 10.53
N ASP A 408 -0.21 -22.43 9.72
CA ASP A 408 -0.80 -23.76 9.97
C ASP A 408 -2.28 -23.87 9.59
N ILE A 409 -2.70 -23.04 8.64
CA ILE A 409 -4.05 -23.10 8.06
C ILE A 409 -4.06 -24.22 7.02
N ALA A 410 -5.15 -24.97 6.91
CA ALA A 410 -5.31 -25.92 5.81
C ALA A 410 -5.30 -25.19 4.46
N ALA A 411 -4.61 -25.75 3.48
CA ALA A 411 -4.51 -25.17 2.14
C ALA A 411 -5.76 -25.47 1.30
N ASP A 412 -6.89 -24.91 1.70
CA ASP A 412 -8.15 -24.96 0.95
C ASP A 412 -8.09 -24.05 -0.29
N GLU A 413 -8.99 -24.25 -1.26
CA GLU A 413 -8.98 -23.46 -2.52
C GLU A 413 -8.97 -21.95 -2.27
N THR A 414 -9.72 -21.51 -1.26
CA THR A 414 -9.72 -20.14 -0.74
C THR A 414 -9.46 -20.17 0.75
N VAL A 415 -8.49 -19.38 1.19
CA VAL A 415 -8.15 -19.18 2.60
C VAL A 415 -8.49 -17.75 2.99
N GLU A 416 -9.27 -17.59 4.04
CA GLU A 416 -9.64 -16.30 4.60
C GLU A 416 -9.09 -16.15 6.02
N THR A 417 -8.50 -14.98 6.30
CA THR A 417 -7.90 -14.67 7.60
C THR A 417 -8.14 -13.23 8.02
N ALA A 418 -8.14 -13.01 9.33
CA ALA A 418 -8.21 -11.70 9.95
C ALA A 418 -6.95 -11.42 10.79
N HIS A 419 -6.32 -10.28 10.55
CA HIS A 419 -5.10 -9.85 11.22
C HIS A 419 -5.28 -8.48 11.87
N LEU A 420 -4.60 -8.28 12.98
CA LEU A 420 -4.42 -6.99 13.63
C LEU A 420 -2.98 -6.53 13.43
N LEU A 421 -2.79 -5.37 12.82
CA LEU A 421 -1.55 -4.60 12.87
C LEU A 421 -1.77 -3.37 13.76
N ARG A 422 -0.84 -3.06 14.67
CA ARG A 422 -0.86 -1.82 15.45
C ARG A 422 0.42 -1.05 15.23
N PHE A 423 0.30 0.12 14.60
CA PHE A 423 1.42 0.99 14.27
C PHE A 423 1.62 2.05 15.36
N TRP A 424 2.87 2.30 15.71
CA TRP A 424 3.25 3.32 16.70
C TRP A 424 2.41 3.21 17.99
N PRO A 425 2.40 2.05 18.67
CA PRO A 425 1.62 1.87 19.87
C PRO A 425 2.29 2.62 21.04
N HIS A 426 2.11 3.93 21.09
CA HIS A 426 2.60 4.80 22.17
C HIS A 426 2.11 4.40 23.57
N ASP A 427 1.11 3.52 23.63
CA ASP A 427 0.49 2.91 24.79
C ASP A 427 0.98 1.48 25.09
N ILE A 428 1.97 0.97 24.34
CA ILE A 428 2.66 -0.28 24.60
C ILE A 428 4.10 0.04 24.96
N ASP A 429 4.50 -0.20 26.21
CA ASP A 429 5.89 -0.07 26.64
C ASP A 429 6.66 -1.39 26.49
N GLY A 430 5.97 -2.53 26.40
CA GLY A 430 6.63 -3.81 26.13
C GLY A 430 5.67 -4.98 25.90
N ALA A 431 6.23 -6.19 26.03
CA ALA A 431 5.50 -7.43 25.80
C ALA A 431 4.26 -7.66 26.72
N PRO A 432 4.25 -7.26 28.01
CA PRO A 432 3.07 -7.42 28.86
C PRO A 432 1.85 -6.65 28.33
N GLU A 433 2.03 -5.39 27.96
CA GLU A 433 0.97 -4.55 27.40
C GLU A 433 0.53 -5.10 26.04
N ALA A 434 1.49 -5.44 25.16
CA ALA A 434 1.22 -6.03 23.86
C ALA A 434 0.38 -7.32 23.95
N ARG A 435 0.65 -8.17 24.95
CA ARG A 435 -0.14 -9.36 25.22
C ARG A 435 -1.60 -9.01 25.52
N THR A 436 -1.86 -7.94 26.25
CA THR A 436 -3.26 -7.52 26.53
C THR A 436 -3.97 -7.04 25.27
N PHE A 437 -3.29 -6.30 24.39
CA PHE A 437 -3.86 -5.88 23.10
C PHE A 437 -4.14 -7.07 22.16
N ALA A 438 -3.18 -7.98 22.02
CA ALA A 438 -3.37 -9.19 21.23
C ALA A 438 -4.51 -10.05 21.79
N ALA A 439 -4.55 -10.24 23.11
CA ALA A 439 -5.60 -11.01 23.77
C ALA A 439 -6.98 -10.35 23.67
N ASP A 440 -7.04 -9.01 23.62
CA ASP A 440 -8.29 -8.28 23.41
C ASP A 440 -8.90 -8.61 22.03
N TYR A 441 -8.06 -8.57 21.00
CA TYR A 441 -8.44 -8.90 19.62
C TYR A 441 -8.74 -10.39 19.39
N GLN A 442 -7.93 -11.29 19.97
CA GLN A 442 -8.08 -12.74 19.79
C GLN A 442 -9.24 -13.34 20.59
N HIS A 443 -9.64 -12.66 21.66
CA HIS A 443 -10.67 -13.15 22.57
C HIS A 443 -11.55 -11.98 23.00
N PRO A 444 -12.38 -11.46 22.08
CA PRO A 444 -13.27 -10.34 22.36
C PRO A 444 -14.18 -10.59 23.57
N ALA A 445 -14.70 -9.52 24.14
CA ALA A 445 -15.62 -9.57 25.26
C ALA A 445 -17.02 -10.02 24.81
N ALA A 446 -17.75 -10.72 25.67
CA ALA A 446 -19.15 -10.99 25.42
C ALA A 446 -20.00 -9.72 25.64
N LEU A 447 -21.04 -9.55 24.82
CA LEU A 447 -22.03 -8.49 24.98
C LEU A 447 -23.31 -9.03 25.57
N ALA A 448 -23.77 -8.44 26.68
CA ALA A 448 -25.10 -8.73 27.23
C ALA A 448 -26.10 -7.68 26.74
N VAL A 449 -26.81 -7.99 25.65
CA VAL A 449 -27.78 -7.07 25.03
C VAL A 449 -29.13 -7.13 25.76
N SER A 450 -29.60 -5.98 26.24
CA SER A 450 -30.88 -5.81 26.93
C SER A 450 -31.97 -5.17 26.04
N THR A 451 -31.59 -4.43 24.99
CA THR A 451 -32.48 -3.87 23.98
C THR A 451 -31.72 -3.80 22.66
N GLY A 452 -32.36 -4.18 21.55
CA GLY A 452 -31.68 -4.43 20.28
C GLY A 452 -31.31 -5.89 20.11
N ALA A 453 -30.34 -6.16 19.24
CA ALA A 453 -29.79 -7.50 19.02
C ALA A 453 -28.28 -7.44 18.75
N LEU A 454 -27.58 -8.52 19.07
CA LEU A 454 -26.24 -8.78 18.56
C LEU A 454 -26.35 -9.25 17.10
N VAL A 455 -25.47 -8.78 16.22
CA VAL A 455 -25.44 -9.18 14.80
C VAL A 455 -24.26 -10.11 14.61
N THR A 456 -24.54 -11.40 14.43
CA THR A 456 -23.52 -12.47 14.37
C THR A 456 -23.26 -12.98 12.95
N ASP A 457 -23.91 -12.39 11.95
CA ASP A 457 -23.80 -12.73 10.52
C ASP A 457 -23.21 -11.56 9.71
N ALA A 458 -22.59 -10.59 10.39
CA ALA A 458 -21.90 -9.49 9.74
C ALA A 458 -20.74 -10.03 8.88
N PRO A 459 -20.54 -9.53 7.65
CA PRO A 459 -19.36 -9.88 6.87
C PRO A 459 -18.07 -9.55 7.63
N GLY A 460 -17.24 -10.56 7.87
CA GLY A 460 -15.99 -10.42 8.63
C GLY A 460 -16.07 -10.83 10.10
N ASP A 461 -17.25 -11.18 10.62
CA ASP A 461 -17.41 -11.98 11.84
C ASP A 461 -17.22 -13.46 11.48
N LEU A 462 -15.97 -13.93 11.59
CA LEU A 462 -15.52 -15.23 11.13
C LEU A 462 -16.01 -16.37 12.02
N ASN A 463 -16.37 -16.08 13.27
CA ASN A 463 -16.73 -17.09 14.24
C ASN A 463 -18.19 -17.00 14.74
N HIS A 464 -18.93 -15.98 14.27
CA HIS A 464 -20.32 -15.69 14.58
C HIS A 464 -20.60 -15.37 16.05
N ASP A 465 -19.67 -14.67 16.73
CA ASP A 465 -19.83 -14.24 18.13
C ASP A 465 -20.25 -12.76 18.28
N GLY A 466 -20.44 -12.05 17.17
CA GLY A 466 -20.82 -10.63 17.14
C GLY A 466 -19.64 -9.67 17.26
N TYR A 467 -18.40 -10.15 17.25
CA TYR A 467 -17.19 -9.35 17.06
C TYR A 467 -16.63 -9.59 15.66
N ASN A 468 -16.68 -8.56 14.81
CA ASN A 468 -16.13 -8.60 13.47
C ASN A 468 -14.61 -8.49 13.51
N GLU A 469 -13.89 -9.58 13.29
CA GLU A 469 -12.43 -9.61 13.44
C GLU A 469 -11.72 -8.95 12.27
N CYS A 470 -12.34 -8.95 11.10
CA CYS A 470 -11.86 -8.24 9.92
C CYS A 470 -11.89 -6.72 10.09
N GLU A 471 -12.83 -6.20 10.87
CA GLU A 471 -12.98 -4.75 11.12
C GLU A 471 -12.58 -4.31 12.54
N GLY A 472 -12.39 -5.27 13.45
CA GLY A 472 -12.03 -5.04 14.85
C GLY A 472 -13.13 -4.35 15.68
N CYS A 473 -14.40 -4.62 15.39
CA CYS A 473 -15.53 -3.98 16.05
C CYS A 473 -16.68 -4.94 16.41
N TYR A 474 -17.43 -4.61 17.46
CA TYR A 474 -18.64 -5.33 17.84
C TYR A 474 -19.85 -4.87 17.01
N GLU A 475 -20.68 -5.82 16.60
CA GLU A 475 -21.78 -5.63 15.67
C GLU A 475 -23.14 -5.71 16.37
N LEU A 476 -23.91 -4.62 16.35
CA LEU A 476 -25.17 -4.49 17.09
C LEU A 476 -26.28 -3.94 16.19
N ALA A 477 -27.52 -4.36 16.39
CA ALA A 477 -28.68 -3.77 15.72
C ALA A 477 -29.57 -3.06 16.74
N ALA A 478 -29.93 -1.80 16.45
CA ALA A 478 -30.91 -1.09 17.26
C ALA A 478 -32.33 -1.64 17.02
N ASP A 479 -33.12 -1.72 18.10
CA ASP A 479 -34.55 -2.04 18.05
C ASP A 479 -35.38 -0.79 18.43
N ALA A 480 -36.39 -0.47 17.61
CA ALA A 480 -37.15 0.78 17.70
C ALA A 480 -36.27 2.05 17.84
N GLY A 481 -35.06 2.01 17.28
CA GLY A 481 -34.08 3.08 17.36
C GLY A 481 -33.27 3.13 18.66
N VAL A 482 -33.36 2.13 19.54
CA VAL A 482 -32.58 2.03 20.78
C VAL A 482 -31.75 0.74 20.78
N ALA A 483 -30.50 0.82 21.22
CA ALA A 483 -29.72 -0.34 21.62
C ALA A 483 -29.21 -0.12 23.04
N ARG A 484 -29.36 -1.12 23.91
CA ARG A 484 -28.83 -1.05 25.28
C ARG A 484 -28.18 -2.38 25.63
N PHE A 485 -26.93 -2.33 26.08
CA PHE A 485 -26.16 -3.52 26.37
C PHE A 485 -25.12 -3.26 27.47
N THR A 486 -24.68 -4.34 28.11
CA THR A 486 -23.54 -4.31 29.02
C THR A 486 -22.32 -4.88 28.30
N PHE A 487 -21.24 -4.09 28.28
CA PHE A 487 -19.93 -4.52 27.83
C PHE A 487 -19.12 -5.00 29.04
N ASP A 488 -18.98 -6.32 29.19
CA ASP A 488 -18.20 -6.93 30.27
C ASP A 488 -16.79 -7.30 29.78
N PRO A 489 -15.73 -6.68 30.32
CA PRO A 489 -14.36 -6.98 29.90
C PRO A 489 -13.92 -8.44 30.13
N GLY A 490 -14.65 -9.23 30.93
CA GLY A 490 -14.40 -10.66 31.10
C GLY A 490 -13.07 -10.96 31.81
N GLY A 491 -12.67 -10.11 32.74
CA GLY A 491 -11.41 -10.22 33.48
C GLY A 491 -10.16 -9.81 32.69
N ARG A 492 -10.30 -9.27 31.48
CA ARG A 492 -9.20 -8.79 30.63
C ARG A 492 -9.31 -7.29 30.40
N LEU A 493 -8.19 -6.61 30.22
CA LEU A 493 -8.22 -5.21 29.79
C LEU A 493 -8.71 -5.13 28.35
N ARG A 494 -9.67 -4.24 28.09
CA ARG A 494 -10.22 -3.98 26.75
C ARG A 494 -9.80 -2.59 26.30
N HIS A 495 -9.14 -2.52 25.16
CA HIS A 495 -8.50 -1.31 24.71
C HIS A 495 -9.30 -0.69 23.59
N GLN A 496 -9.93 0.45 23.87
CA GLN A 496 -10.70 1.21 22.88
C GLN A 496 -11.71 0.33 22.12
N PRO A 497 -12.62 -0.38 22.82
CA PRO A 497 -13.58 -1.25 22.16
C PRO A 497 -14.45 -0.42 21.21
N THR A 498 -14.54 -0.89 19.98
CA THR A 498 -15.19 -0.22 18.86
C THR A 498 -16.48 -0.94 18.51
N PHE A 499 -17.52 -0.19 18.20
CA PHE A 499 -18.87 -0.71 17.98
C PHE A 499 -19.44 -0.13 16.68
N ARG A 500 -20.16 -0.95 15.93
CA ARG A 500 -21.04 -0.56 14.83
C ARG A 500 -22.48 -0.86 15.21
N VAL A 501 -23.39 0.08 14.97
CA VAL A 501 -24.81 -0.06 15.25
C VAL A 501 -25.62 0.05 13.96
N HIS A 502 -26.13 -1.09 13.50
CA HIS A 502 -26.99 -1.23 12.33
C HIS A 502 -28.35 -0.56 12.54
N LYS A 503 -29.02 -0.25 11.42
CA LYS A 503 -30.35 0.42 11.38
C LYS A 503 -30.30 1.86 11.91
N THR A 504 -29.16 2.52 11.78
CA THR A 504 -28.91 3.91 12.18
C THR A 504 -28.55 4.84 11.01
N ALA A 505 -28.45 4.31 9.79
CA ALA A 505 -28.30 5.10 8.57
C ALA A 505 -29.33 6.24 8.47
N GLY A 506 -28.86 7.47 8.24
CA GLY A 506 -29.70 8.67 8.14
C GLY A 506 -30.36 9.15 9.46
N ARG A 507 -30.13 8.47 10.60
CA ARG A 507 -30.73 8.81 11.89
C ARG A 507 -29.76 9.61 12.75
N ARG A 508 -30.24 10.58 13.53
CA ARG A 508 -29.40 11.25 14.54
C ARG A 508 -29.16 10.29 15.70
N CYS A 509 -27.92 10.12 16.13
CA CYS A 509 -27.55 9.17 17.17
C CYS A 509 -26.88 9.86 18.36
N TRP A 510 -27.14 9.34 19.56
CA TRP A 510 -26.47 9.68 20.80
C TRP A 510 -26.02 8.39 21.46
N VAL A 511 -24.82 8.39 22.02
CA VAL A 511 -24.26 7.23 22.71
C VAL A 511 -23.86 7.65 24.11
N TYR A 512 -24.28 6.85 25.09
CA TYR A 512 -23.97 7.04 26.50
C TYR A 512 -23.29 5.77 27.04
N ALA A 513 -22.23 5.95 27.82
CA ALA A 513 -21.59 4.89 28.59
C ALA A 513 -21.65 5.28 30.07
N ASP A 514 -22.31 4.47 30.89
CA ASP A 514 -22.63 4.76 32.29
C ASP A 514 -23.26 6.16 32.49
N GLY A 515 -24.15 6.54 31.57
CA GLY A 515 -24.81 7.84 31.54
C GLY A 515 -23.95 9.01 31.04
N GLN A 516 -22.67 8.79 30.70
CA GLN A 516 -21.78 9.81 30.15
C GLN A 516 -21.76 9.78 28.62
N ILE A 517 -21.79 10.96 27.99
CA ILE A 517 -21.78 11.06 26.52
C ILE A 517 -20.46 10.55 25.95
N VAL A 518 -20.54 9.61 24.99
CA VAL A 518 -19.41 9.19 24.17
C VAL A 518 -19.24 10.17 23.01
N LYS A 519 -18.06 10.79 22.92
CA LYS A 519 -17.78 11.86 21.95
C LYS A 519 -17.17 11.35 20.64
N THR A 520 -16.55 10.18 20.66
CA THR A 520 -15.88 9.63 19.48
C THR A 520 -16.88 8.79 18.68
N LEU A 521 -17.62 9.47 17.83
CA LEU A 521 -18.63 8.90 16.94
C LEU A 521 -18.22 9.11 15.49
N GLY A 522 -18.67 8.23 14.62
CA GLY A 522 -18.47 8.29 13.17
C GLY A 522 -19.59 7.60 12.43
N ARG A 523 -19.46 7.56 11.10
CA ARG A 523 -20.28 6.69 10.27
C ARG A 523 -19.41 5.94 9.30
N ASP A 524 -19.79 4.70 9.02
CA ASP A 524 -19.19 3.93 7.96
C ASP A 524 -19.75 4.32 6.57
N ARG A 525 -19.31 3.62 5.53
CA ARG A 525 -19.76 3.86 4.15
C ARG A 525 -21.26 3.59 3.92
N GLN A 526 -21.89 2.75 4.74
CA GLN A 526 -23.34 2.49 4.72
C GLN A 526 -24.12 3.55 5.50
N GLY A 527 -23.43 4.46 6.17
CA GLY A 527 -24.02 5.48 7.02
C GLY A 527 -24.41 4.95 8.39
N GLU A 528 -24.02 3.73 8.77
CA GLU A 528 -24.27 3.18 10.09
C GLU A 528 -23.38 3.85 11.14
N LEU A 529 -23.89 3.97 12.36
CA LEU A 529 -23.18 4.59 13.48
C LEU A 529 -22.01 3.71 13.89
N CYS A 530 -20.82 4.29 13.92
CA CYS A 530 -19.66 3.70 14.57
C CYS A 530 -19.26 4.54 15.78
N PHE A 531 -18.80 3.91 16.86
CA PHE A 531 -18.26 4.62 18.01
C PHE A 531 -17.20 3.81 18.73
N VAL A 532 -16.40 4.49 19.55
CA VAL A 532 -15.39 3.85 20.40
C VAL A 532 -15.56 4.32 21.84
N ILE A 533 -15.43 3.39 22.79
CA ILE A 533 -15.31 3.75 24.21
C ILE A 533 -13.84 4.11 24.47
N PRO A 534 -13.51 5.37 24.77
CA PRO A 534 -12.12 5.80 24.85
C PRO A 534 -11.40 5.17 26.05
N GLY A 535 -10.12 4.86 25.86
CA GLY A 535 -9.23 4.35 26.90
C GLY A 535 -9.36 2.85 27.14
N VAL A 536 -9.02 2.44 28.36
CA VAL A 536 -9.03 1.03 28.78
C VAL A 536 -10.28 0.76 29.61
N VAL A 537 -11.03 -0.28 29.26
CA VAL A 537 -12.18 -0.78 30.01
C VAL A 537 -11.76 -2.00 30.82
N SER A 538 -11.81 -1.87 32.14
CA SER A 538 -11.41 -2.90 33.12
C SER A 538 -12.55 -3.37 34.02
N ALA A 539 -13.72 -2.73 33.94
CA ALA A 539 -14.94 -3.11 34.64
C ALA A 539 -16.15 -3.05 33.68
N PRO A 540 -17.24 -3.78 33.96
CA PRO A 540 -18.44 -3.74 33.13
C PRO A 540 -18.96 -2.31 32.93
N ARG A 541 -19.39 -2.00 31.70
CA ARG A 541 -19.96 -0.70 31.31
C ARG A 541 -21.36 -0.89 30.76
N THR A 542 -22.30 -0.07 31.18
CA THR A 542 -23.64 -0.01 30.57
C THR A 542 -23.62 0.98 29.43
N ILE A 543 -23.95 0.55 28.23
CA ILE A 543 -23.95 1.38 27.02
C ILE A 543 -25.38 1.50 26.50
N GLU A 544 -25.77 2.73 26.18
CA GLU A 544 -27.06 3.07 25.58
C GLU A 544 -26.84 3.89 24.30
N VAL A 545 -27.46 3.44 23.22
CA VAL A 545 -27.48 4.10 21.92
C VAL A 545 -28.92 4.48 21.63
N ILE A 546 -29.14 5.76 21.39
CA ILE A 546 -30.45 6.31 21.01
C ILE A 546 -30.32 6.87 19.61
N SER A 547 -31.17 6.43 18.69
CA SER A 547 -31.26 6.92 17.33
C SER A 547 -32.67 7.43 17.03
N ARG A 548 -32.77 8.65 16.51
CA ARG A 548 -34.04 9.26 16.11
C ARG A 548 -34.01 9.57 14.63
N ALA A 549 -35.18 9.49 13.98
CA ALA A 549 -35.31 10.02 12.62
C ALA A 549 -34.81 11.47 12.61
N GLY A 550 -33.85 11.76 11.74
CA GLY A 550 -33.48 13.14 11.48
C GLY A 550 -34.63 13.86 10.77
N PRO A 551 -34.67 15.20 10.80
CA PRO A 551 -35.42 15.90 9.75
C PRO A 551 -34.92 15.38 8.40
N ALA A 552 -35.83 15.14 7.45
CA ALA A 552 -35.44 14.85 6.08
C ALA A 552 -34.43 15.92 5.66
N ALA A 553 -33.26 15.52 5.15
CA ALA A 553 -32.32 16.48 4.60
C ALA A 553 -33.03 17.21 3.46
N GLU A 554 -33.32 18.50 3.64
CA GLU A 554 -33.81 19.39 2.58
C GLU A 554 -32.76 19.61 1.51
#